data_AF-A0AAP0R9P5-F1
#
_entry.id   AF-A0AAP0R9P5-F1
#
_cell.length_a   1.000
_cell.length_b   1.000
_cell.length_c   1.000
_cell.angle_alpha   90.00
_cell.angle_beta   90.00
_cell.angle_gamma   90.00
#
_symmetry.space_group_name_H-M   'P 1'
#
loop_
_entity.id
_entity.type
_entity.pdbx_description
1 polymer ?
#
loop_
_entity_poly.entity_id
_entity_poly.type
_entity_poly.pdbx_seq_one_letter_code
_entity_poly.pdbx_strand_id
1 'polypeptide(L)'
;MEGREKMDEFRVGPLPNMYYIPDFITDSEQTQLLNNIYQAPVSKWKSLKNRRLQNWDPWEIPIRWDVGNVKLGILIENLMDAFGVSKSLNSLFRASMANPRV
;
A
#
# COMPACT_ATOMS: atom_id res chain seq x y z
N MET A 1 29.80 19.85 2.46
CA MET A 1 28.96 20.08 1.27
C MET A 1 29.20 19.03 0.17
N GLU A 2 29.70 17.84 0.52
CA GLU A 2 30.32 16.90 -0.42
C GLU A 2 29.32 15.93 -1.10
N GLY A 3 28.09 15.83 -0.59
CA GLY A 3 27.09 14.90 -1.14
C GLY A 3 26.33 15.38 -2.38
N ARG A 4 26.32 16.69 -2.68
CA ARG A 4 25.54 17.24 -3.81
C ARG A 4 26.28 17.17 -5.13
N GLU A 5 27.59 17.32 -5.13
CA GLU A 5 28.41 17.32 -6.35
C GLU A 5 28.41 15.95 -7.05
N LYS A 6 28.28 14.86 -6.27
CA LYS A 6 28.20 13.49 -6.82
C LYS A 6 26.90 13.20 -7.59
N MET A 7 25.81 13.92 -7.32
CA MET A 7 24.51 13.63 -7.93
C MET A 7 24.33 14.28 -9.30
N ASP A 8 25.04 15.36 -9.59
CA ASP A 8 24.95 16.07 -10.88
C ASP A 8 25.44 15.19 -12.05
N GLU A 9 26.38 14.28 -11.81
CA GLU A 9 26.87 13.30 -12.80
C GLU A 9 25.77 12.36 -13.30
N PHE A 10 24.74 12.11 -12.49
CA PHE A 10 23.62 11.24 -12.82
C PHE A 10 22.42 12.02 -13.38
N ARG A 11 22.50 13.35 -13.51
CA ARG A 11 21.38 14.16 -13.97
C ARG A 11 21.06 13.89 -15.44
N VAL A 12 19.77 13.68 -15.74
CA VAL A 12 19.33 13.40 -17.11
C VAL A 12 18.95 14.70 -17.82
N GLY A 13 19.87 15.21 -18.64
CA GLY A 13 19.64 16.37 -19.48
C GLY A 13 19.26 17.63 -18.67
N PRO A 14 18.40 18.52 -19.21
CA PRO A 14 18.07 19.77 -18.54
C PRO A 14 17.11 19.58 -17.36
N LEU A 15 16.56 18.38 -17.13
CA LEU A 15 15.52 18.14 -16.13
C LEU A 15 16.10 18.28 -14.71
N PRO A 16 15.52 19.12 -13.83
CA PRO A 16 16.14 19.45 -12.54
C PRO A 16 16.06 18.34 -11.48
N ASN A 17 15.06 17.45 -11.57
CA ASN A 17 14.77 16.46 -10.53
C ASN A 17 14.83 15.01 -11.04
N MET A 18 15.47 14.77 -12.18
CA MET A 18 15.56 13.44 -12.78
C MET A 18 17.01 12.98 -12.85
N TYR A 19 17.26 11.82 -12.22
CA TYR A 19 18.58 11.21 -12.14
C TYR A 19 18.50 9.78 -12.65
N TYR A 20 19.49 9.37 -13.43
CA TYR A 20 19.66 8.00 -13.90
C TYR A 20 20.95 7.45 -13.32
N ILE A 21 20.83 6.46 -12.44
CA ILE A 21 21.98 5.78 -11.82
C ILE A 21 22.13 4.42 -12.52
N PRO A 22 23.16 4.21 -13.35
CA PRO A 22 23.41 2.92 -13.97
C PRO A 22 23.78 1.88 -12.91
N ASP A 23 23.44 0.61 -13.20
CA ASP A 23 23.81 -0.55 -12.38
C ASP A 23 23.48 -0.42 -10.88
N PHE A 24 22.40 0.32 -10.57
CA PHE A 24 21.98 0.57 -9.19
C PHE A 24 21.57 -0.70 -8.45
N ILE A 25 21.04 -1.69 -9.19
CA ILE A 25 20.65 -3.00 -8.66
C ILE A 25 21.60 -4.03 -9.28
N THR A 26 22.23 -4.84 -8.44
CA THR A 26 23.08 -5.95 -8.90
C THR A 26 22.24 -7.11 -9.45
N ASP A 27 22.84 -8.00 -10.25
CA ASP A 27 22.14 -9.17 -10.81
C ASP A 27 21.53 -10.08 -9.72
N SER A 28 22.21 -10.20 -8.57
CA SER A 28 21.74 -10.98 -7.43
C SER A 28 20.50 -10.34 -6.78
N GLU A 29 20.54 -9.03 -6.54
CA GLU A 29 19.40 -8.28 -5.99
C GLU A 29 18.22 -8.30 -6.95
N GLN A 30 18.46 -8.14 -8.26
CA GLN A 30 17.42 -8.26 -9.28
C GLN A 30 16.74 -9.64 -9.20
N THR A 31 17.53 -10.70 -9.10
CA THR A 31 17.01 -12.08 -8.99
C THR A 31 16.16 -12.25 -7.73
N GLN A 32 16.62 -11.73 -6.59
CA GLN A 32 15.89 -11.77 -5.33
C GLN A 32 14.57 -10.96 -5.39
N LEU A 33 14.60 -9.76 -5.98
CA LEU A 33 13.42 -8.91 -6.15
C LEU A 33 12.37 -9.59 -7.03
N LEU A 34 12.78 -10.18 -8.16
CA LEU A 34 11.87 -10.91 -9.05
C LEU A 34 11.23 -12.10 -8.33
N ASN A 35 12.02 -12.87 -7.57
CA ASN A 35 11.48 -13.99 -6.78
C ASN A 35 10.41 -13.52 -5.79
N ASN A 36 10.66 -12.42 -5.06
CA ASN A 36 9.70 -11.86 -4.12
C ASN A 36 8.41 -11.38 -4.82
N ILE A 37 8.55 -10.74 -5.98
CA ILE A 37 7.41 -10.29 -6.78
C ILE A 37 6.57 -11.48 -7.24
N TYR A 38 7.19 -12.52 -7.81
CA TYR A 38 6.44 -13.65 -8.37
C TYR A 38 5.86 -14.60 -7.31
N GLN A 39 6.41 -14.64 -6.10
CA GLN A 39 5.84 -15.42 -4.99
C GLN A 39 4.66 -14.72 -4.30
N ALA A 40 4.37 -13.46 -4.63
CA ALA A 40 3.25 -12.75 -4.03
C ALA A 40 1.90 -13.44 -4.35
N PRO A 41 1.01 -13.63 -3.35
CA PRO A 41 -0.29 -14.24 -3.56
C PRO A 41 -1.10 -13.53 -4.66
N VAL A 42 -1.90 -14.30 -5.42
CA VAL A 42 -2.74 -13.77 -6.51
C VAL A 42 -3.68 -12.66 -6.03
N SER A 43 -4.14 -12.72 -4.77
CA SER A 43 -5.01 -11.71 -4.17
C SER A 43 -4.37 -10.31 -4.05
N LYS A 44 -3.03 -10.21 -4.05
CA LYS A 44 -2.32 -8.92 -4.04
C LYS A 44 -2.28 -8.24 -5.41
N TRP A 45 -2.62 -8.96 -6.46
CA TRP A 45 -2.51 -8.50 -7.84
C TRP A 45 -3.85 -8.00 -8.38
N LYS A 46 -3.90 -6.73 -8.78
CA LYS A 46 -5.00 -6.17 -9.56
C LYS A 46 -4.65 -6.21 -11.04
N SER A 47 -5.48 -6.88 -11.84
CA SER A 47 -5.34 -6.86 -13.30
C SER A 47 -5.83 -5.52 -13.86
N LEU A 48 -5.02 -4.91 -14.71
CA LEU A 48 -5.32 -3.69 -15.46
C LEU A 48 -5.13 -3.97 -16.96
N LYS A 49 -5.48 -3.01 -17.82
CA LYS A 49 -5.24 -3.15 -19.26
C LYS A 49 -3.73 -3.34 -19.53
N ASN A 50 -3.37 -4.53 -20.02
CA ASN A 50 -2.01 -4.95 -20.40
C ASN A 50 -0.96 -4.93 -19.29
N ARG A 51 -1.37 -4.93 -18.01
CA ARG A 51 -0.43 -4.94 -16.88
C ARG A 51 -1.09 -5.45 -15.61
N ARG A 52 -0.28 -5.73 -14.60
CA ARG A 52 -0.73 -6.05 -13.23
C ARG A 52 -0.14 -5.03 -12.27
N LEU A 53 -0.92 -4.64 -11.28
CA LEU A 53 -0.49 -3.78 -10.18
C LEU A 53 -0.52 -4.59 -8.89
N GLN A 54 0.58 -4.57 -8.14
CA GLN A 54 0.60 -5.11 -6.78
C GLN A 54 0.33 -3.98 -5.80
N ASN A 55 -0.71 -4.12 -4.99
CA ASN A 55 -0.97 -3.17 -3.90
C ASN A 55 -0.17 -3.62 -2.66
N TRP A 56 0.61 -2.70 -2.11
CA TRP A 56 1.40 -2.90 -0.88
C TRP A 56 0.82 -2.07 0.27
N ASP A 57 -0.50 -1.87 0.27
CA ASP A 57 -1.18 -1.01 1.23
C ASP A 57 -0.72 -1.35 2.66
N PRO A 58 -0.30 -0.36 3.48
CA PRO A 58 0.28 -0.62 4.80
C PRO A 58 -0.67 -1.30 5.80
N TRP A 59 -1.96 -1.35 5.47
CA TRP A 59 -3.01 -1.90 6.30
C TRP A 59 -3.86 -2.83 5.44
N GLU A 60 -3.45 -4.10 5.32
CA GLU A 60 -4.34 -5.16 4.81
C GLU A 60 -5.50 -5.38 5.80
N ILE A 61 -6.50 -4.51 5.76
CA ILE A 61 -7.84 -4.83 6.23
C ILE A 61 -8.48 -5.64 5.09
N PRO A 62 -8.99 -6.86 5.33
CA PRO A 62 -9.55 -7.69 4.28
C PRO A 62 -10.66 -6.94 3.52
N ILE A 63 -10.42 -6.65 2.24
CA ILE A 63 -11.41 -6.03 1.35
C ILE A 63 -12.40 -7.12 0.90
N ARG A 64 -13.25 -7.58 1.82
CA ARG A 64 -14.53 -8.23 1.49
C ARG A 64 -15.50 -8.13 2.67
N TRP A 65 -16.14 -6.96 2.84
CA TRP A 65 -17.28 -6.77 3.75
C TRP A 65 -18.64 -7.00 3.07
N ASP A 66 -18.66 -7.42 1.79
CA ASP A 66 -19.88 -7.91 1.13
C ASP A 66 -20.16 -9.37 1.49
N VAL A 67 -20.58 -9.57 2.74
CA VAL A 67 -21.50 -10.66 3.10
C VAL A 67 -22.60 -10.03 3.93
N GLY A 68 -23.77 -9.91 3.29
CA GLY A 68 -25.06 -9.50 3.85
C GLY A 68 -25.04 -9.20 5.35
N ASN A 69 -24.97 -7.91 5.64
CA ASN A 69 -25.22 -7.23 6.91
C ASN A 69 -25.99 -8.08 7.95
N VAL A 70 -25.27 -8.77 8.86
CA VAL A 70 -25.65 -8.94 10.29
C VAL A 70 -24.43 -9.33 11.14
N LYS A 71 -23.47 -10.13 10.66
CA LYS A 71 -22.42 -10.71 11.55
C LYS A 71 -21.18 -9.84 11.79
N LEU A 72 -20.80 -9.02 10.82
CA LEU A 72 -19.53 -8.27 10.85
C LEU A 72 -19.59 -6.98 11.71
N GLY A 73 -20.74 -6.32 11.76
CA GLY A 73 -20.96 -5.16 12.64
C GLY A 73 -20.84 -5.52 14.12
N ILE A 74 -21.42 -6.67 14.50
CA ILE A 74 -21.37 -7.17 15.89
C ILE A 74 -19.92 -7.51 16.31
N LEU A 75 -19.10 -8.06 15.39
CA LEU A 75 -17.71 -8.40 15.70
C LEU A 75 -16.86 -7.14 15.94
N ILE A 76 -17.03 -6.09 15.13
CA ILE A 76 -16.30 -4.83 15.29
C ILE A 76 -16.71 -4.13 16.59
N GLU A 77 -18.00 -4.09 16.91
CA GLU A 77 -18.48 -3.47 18.15
C GLU A 77 -17.88 -4.16 19.39
N ASN A 78 -17.93 -5.49 19.44
CA ASN A 78 -17.33 -6.26 20.53
C ASN A 78 -15.81 -6.07 20.63
N LEU A 79 -15.12 -5.93 19.49
CA LEU A 79 -13.67 -5.69 19.46
C LEU A 79 -13.33 -4.28 19.97
N MET A 80 -14.05 -3.26 19.52
CA MET A 80 -13.83 -1.88 19.93
C MET A 80 -14.15 -1.69 21.42
N ASP A 81 -15.17 -2.37 21.94
CA ASP A 81 -15.48 -2.38 23.38
C ASP A 81 -14.40 -3.11 24.19
N ALA A 82 -13.86 -4.24 23.68
CA ALA A 82 -12.78 -4.98 24.34
C ALA A 82 -11.46 -4.18 24.42
N PHE A 83 -11.21 -3.28 23.47
CA PHE A 83 -10.06 -2.37 23.49
C PHE A 83 -10.36 -1.01 24.15
N GLY A 84 -11.55 -0.82 24.74
CA GLY A 84 -11.91 0.40 25.47
C GLY A 84 -12.01 1.65 24.60
N VAL A 85 -12.30 1.50 23.31
CA VAL A 85 -12.45 2.62 22.38
C VAL A 85 -13.65 3.48 22.78
N SER A 86 -13.46 4.81 22.86
CA SER A 86 -14.52 5.70 23.33
C SER A 86 -15.71 5.73 22.36
N LYS A 87 -16.92 5.92 22.91
CA LYS A 87 -18.17 6.01 22.12
C LYS A 87 -18.12 7.08 21.01
N SER A 88 -17.34 8.15 21.23
CA SER A 88 -17.12 9.21 20.23
C SER A 88 -16.31 8.73 19.03
N LEU A 89 -15.24 7.94 19.26
CA LEU A 89 -14.44 7.35 18.20
C LEU A 89 -15.24 6.30 17.42
N ASN A 90 -16.09 5.51 18.10
CA ASN A 90 -17.01 4.58 17.44
C ASN A 90 -18.02 5.31 16.55
N SER A 91 -18.53 6.47 16.98
CA SER A 91 -19.43 7.30 16.17
C SER A 91 -18.75 7.86 14.93
N LEU A 92 -17.49 8.32 15.04
CA LEU A 92 -16.72 8.84 13.91
C LEU A 92 -16.39 7.74 12.90
N PHE A 93 -16.05 6.55 13.39
CA PHE A 93 -15.82 5.39 12.55
C PHE A 93 -17.09 4.98 11.78
N ARG A 94 -18.25 4.97 12.44
CA ARG A 94 -19.55 4.76 11.78
C ARG A 94 -19.82 5.78 10.68
N ALA A 95 -19.55 7.06 10.93
CA ALA A 95 -19.74 8.13 9.95
C ALA A 95 -18.83 7.97 8.72
N SER A 96 -17.58 7.54 8.94
CA SER A 96 -16.63 7.22 7.86
C SER A 96 -17.08 6.03 7.02
N MET A 97 -17.71 5.01 7.63
CA MET A 97 -18.19 3.83 6.90
C MET A 97 -19.50 4.06 6.14
N ALA A 98 -20.31 5.05 6.55
CA ALA A 98 -21.59 5.37 5.91
C ALA A 98 -21.45 6.21 4.62
N ASN A 99 -20.27 6.79 4.34
CA ASN A 99 -20.03 7.58 3.14
C ASN A 99 -18.75 7.13 2.42
N PRO A 100 -18.82 6.16 1.49
CA PRO A 100 -17.64 5.65 0.79
C PRO A 100 -17.12 6.58 -0.34
N ARG A 101 -17.52 7.87 -0.33
CA ARG A 101 -17.09 8.88 -1.31
C ARG A 101 -16.61 10.17 -0.63
N VAL A 102 -15.54 10.06 0.14
CA VAL A 102 -14.51 11.11 0.31
C VAL A 102 -13.16 10.41 0.30
#